data_AF-A0A0A2ML61-F1
#
_entry.id   AF-A0A0A2ML61-F1
#
_cell.length_a   1.000
_cell.length_b   1.000
_cell.length_c   1.000
_cell.angle_alpha   90.00
_cell.angle_beta   90.00
_cell.angle_gamma   90.00
#
_symmetry.space_group_name_H-M   'P 1'
#
loop_
_entity.id
_entity.type
_entity.pdbx_description
1 polymer ?
#
loop_
_entity_poly.entity_id
_entity_poly.type
_entity_poly.pdbx_seq_one_letter_code
_entity_poly.pdbx_strand_id
1 'polypeptide(L)'
;MKPCTRCGTMLADDATYCTNCNTEQPKRFEEFELPAPQNTTFLKVLCILTIVGVVFTMISTAVSLSMGAALPIKGFESLTYVNFGVATCKLIAAILMLRKKLSGLYLYTAAAVGNIAVQIYSATLTADYMNSILGGNGSTIAIAGTAVTVVIALAFLILYWLPVNRKLLS
;
A
#
# COMPACT_ATOMS: atom_id res chain seq x y z
N MET A 1 -32.55 3.16 29.45
CA MET A 1 -33.80 2.37 29.59
C MET A 1 -34.62 2.58 28.33
N LYS A 2 -35.27 1.53 27.80
CA LYS A 2 -36.06 1.60 26.57
C LYS A 2 -37.52 1.20 26.82
N PRO A 3 -38.50 1.85 26.16
CA PRO A 3 -39.90 1.42 26.26
C PRO A 3 -40.12 0.12 25.48
N CYS A 4 -40.93 -0.77 26.03
CA CYS A 4 -41.38 -1.97 25.33
C CYS A 4 -42.16 -1.60 24.06
N THR A 5 -41.82 -2.24 22.94
CA THR A 5 -42.48 -2.08 21.63
C THR A 5 -43.99 -2.37 21.64
N ARG A 6 -44.49 -3.15 22.61
CA ARG A 6 -45.88 -3.58 22.68
C ARG A 6 -46.69 -2.95 23.81
N CYS A 7 -46.18 -2.99 25.03
CA CYS A 7 -46.94 -2.55 26.22
C CYS A 7 -46.44 -1.22 26.83
N GLY A 8 -45.38 -0.62 26.27
CA GLY A 8 -44.86 0.66 26.75
C GLY A 8 -44.19 0.62 28.14
N THR A 9 -44.06 -0.55 28.77
CA THR A 9 -43.32 -0.69 30.04
C THR A 9 -41.84 -0.37 29.84
N MET A 10 -41.24 0.38 30.78
CA MET A 10 -39.82 0.71 30.76
C MET A 10 -38.97 -0.52 31.09
N LEU A 11 -38.03 -0.85 30.21
CA LEU A 11 -37.12 -1.98 30.33
C LEU A 11 -35.67 -1.48 30.42
N ALA A 12 -34.78 -2.31 30.96
CA ALA A 12 -33.36 -2.10 30.83
C ALA A 12 -32.94 -2.06 29.34
N ASP A 13 -31.90 -1.31 28.98
CA ASP A 13 -31.51 -1.11 27.57
C ASP A 13 -31.13 -2.43 26.87
N ASP A 14 -30.60 -3.37 27.64
CA ASP A 14 -30.16 -4.71 27.26
C ASP A 14 -31.26 -5.78 27.34
N ALA A 15 -32.46 -5.45 27.83
CA ALA A 15 -33.55 -6.43 27.95
C ALA A 15 -33.96 -6.97 26.57
N THR A 16 -33.88 -8.29 26.40
CA THR A 16 -34.27 -9.01 25.17
C THR A 16 -35.75 -9.40 25.15
N TYR A 17 -36.40 -9.42 26.32
CA TYR A 17 -37.81 -9.70 26.50
C TYR A 17 -38.43 -8.69 27.46
N CYS A 18 -39.73 -8.41 27.27
CA CYS A 18 -40.47 -7.61 28.23
C CYS A 18 -40.89 -8.45 29.43
N THR A 19 -40.55 -8.01 30.65
CA THR A 19 -40.96 -8.68 31.90
C THR A 19 -42.46 -8.66 32.17
N ASN A 20 -43.21 -7.79 31.49
CA ASN A 20 -44.64 -7.61 31.70
C ASN A 20 -45.49 -8.31 30.63
N CYS A 21 -45.19 -8.11 29.34
CA CYS A 21 -45.98 -8.67 28.24
C CYS A 21 -45.30 -9.82 27.47
N ASN A 22 -44.14 -10.28 27.96
CA ASN A 22 -43.35 -11.37 27.37
C ASN A 22 -43.02 -11.18 25.88
N THR A 23 -43.11 -9.96 25.36
CA THR A 23 -42.84 -9.67 23.96
C THR A 23 -41.35 -9.46 23.74
N GLU A 24 -40.79 -10.18 22.77
CA GLU A 24 -39.40 -10.04 22.34
C GLU A 24 -39.12 -8.60 21.90
N GLN A 25 -38.01 -8.05 22.38
CA GLN A 25 -37.54 -6.72 22.00
C GLN A 25 -36.46 -6.85 20.94
N PRO A 26 -36.46 -6.02 19.88
CA PRO A 26 -35.42 -6.05 18.86
C PRO A 26 -34.07 -5.80 19.53
N LYS A 27 -33.10 -6.69 19.30
CA LYS A 27 -31.72 -6.52 19.76
C LYS A 27 -31.15 -5.28 19.08
N ARG A 28 -30.58 -4.36 19.85
CA ARG A 28 -29.87 -3.20 19.31
C ARG A 28 -28.68 -3.74 18.51
N PHE A 29 -28.61 -3.39 17.23
CA PHE A 29 -27.59 -3.86 16.29
C PHE A 29 -26.14 -3.50 16.66
N GLU A 30 -25.93 -2.80 17.78
CA GLU A 30 -24.60 -2.39 18.25
C GLU A 30 -23.73 -3.57 18.70
N GLU A 31 -24.32 -4.74 18.98
CA GLU A 31 -23.57 -5.96 19.32
C GLU A 31 -23.25 -6.85 18.10
N PHE A 32 -23.69 -6.43 16.90
CA PHE A 32 -23.25 -7.01 15.62
C PHE A 32 -22.06 -6.26 14.99
N GLU A 33 -21.38 -5.40 15.74
CA GLU A 33 -19.95 -5.19 15.49
C GLU A 33 -19.22 -6.48 15.88
N LEU A 34 -19.34 -7.54 15.06
CA LEU A 34 -18.34 -8.59 15.07
C LEU A 34 -17.00 -7.85 14.95
N PRO A 35 -16.08 -7.95 15.94
CA PRO A 35 -14.69 -7.63 15.66
C PRO A 35 -14.28 -8.64 14.59
N ALA A 36 -14.36 -8.24 13.32
CA ALA A 36 -14.00 -9.09 12.21
C ALA A 36 -12.62 -9.65 12.57
N PRO A 37 -12.46 -10.98 12.70
CA PRO A 37 -11.20 -11.57 13.14
C PRO A 37 -10.13 -11.01 12.22
N GLN A 38 -9.30 -10.11 12.77
CA GLN A 38 -8.44 -9.27 11.94
C GLN A 38 -7.44 -10.19 11.28
N ASN A 39 -7.67 -10.49 10.00
CA ASN A 39 -6.93 -11.50 9.28
C ASN A 39 -5.55 -10.93 8.93
N THR A 40 -4.59 -11.13 9.84
CA THR A 40 -3.20 -10.69 9.67
C THR A 40 -2.53 -11.26 8.42
N THR A 41 -3.12 -12.28 7.80
CA THR A 41 -2.69 -12.88 6.53
C THR A 41 -2.66 -11.85 5.40
N PHE A 42 -3.63 -10.94 5.33
CA PHE A 42 -3.67 -9.94 4.25
C PHE A 42 -2.46 -9.00 4.31
N LEU A 43 -2.16 -8.44 5.48
CA LEU A 43 -0.98 -7.60 5.69
C LEU A 43 0.33 -8.36 5.41
N LYS A 44 0.42 -9.62 5.86
CA LYS A 44 1.60 -10.46 5.62
C LYS A 44 1.84 -10.69 4.13
N VAL A 45 0.79 -11.02 3.36
CA VAL A 45 0.89 -11.22 1.90
C VAL A 45 1.33 -9.95 1.21
N LEU A 46 0.78 -8.79 1.60
CA LEU A 46 1.16 -7.51 1.02
C LEU A 46 2.63 -7.15 1.31
N CYS A 47 3.08 -7.37 2.55
CA CYS A 47 4.49 -7.20 2.91
C CYS A 47 5.41 -8.16 2.13
N ILE A 48 5.04 -9.43 1.98
CA ILE A 48 5.84 -10.39 1.20
C ILE A 48 5.94 -9.92 -0.26
N LEU A 49 4.84 -9.49 -0.88
CA LEU A 49 4.82 -8.93 -2.23
C LEU A 49 5.73 -7.70 -2.35
N THR A 50 5.74 -6.80 -1.36
CA THR A 50 6.66 -5.66 -1.38
C THR A 50 8.12 -6.08 -1.26
N ILE A 51 8.43 -7.07 -0.42
CA ILE A 51 9.80 -7.58 -0.28
C ILE A 51 10.26 -8.18 -1.60
N VAL A 52 9.43 -9.02 -2.24
CA VAL A 52 9.72 -9.61 -3.55
C VAL A 52 9.93 -8.52 -4.61
N GLY A 53 9.06 -7.52 -4.66
CA GLY A 53 9.19 -6.39 -5.60
C GLY A 53 10.47 -5.56 -5.36
N VAL A 54 10.86 -5.35 -4.10
CA VAL A 54 12.09 -4.65 -3.75
C VAL A 54 13.33 -5.45 -4.13
N VAL A 55 13.34 -6.77 -3.88
CA VAL A 55 14.45 -7.65 -4.28
C VAL A 55 14.64 -7.62 -5.80
N PHE A 56 13.55 -7.71 -6.57
CA PHE A 56 13.61 -7.57 -8.02
C PHE A 56 14.19 -6.21 -8.43
N THR A 57 13.71 -5.12 -7.81
CA THR A 57 14.21 -3.77 -8.08
C THR A 57 15.71 -3.66 -7.80
N MET A 58 16.19 -4.24 -6.68
CA MET A 58 17.61 -4.24 -6.33
C MET A 58 18.46 -4.98 -7.35
N ILE A 59 18.00 -6.15 -7.82
CA ILE A 59 18.69 -6.90 -8.88
C ILE A 59 18.74 -6.07 -10.17
N SER A 60 17.62 -5.48 -10.59
CA SER A 60 17.58 -4.63 -11.79
C SER A 60 18.51 -3.42 -11.68
N THR A 61 18.58 -2.78 -10.51
CA THR A 61 19.53 -1.66 -10.28
C THR A 61 20.98 -2.12 -10.29
N ALA A 62 21.29 -3.29 -9.73
CA ALA A 62 22.66 -3.84 -9.74
C ALA A 62 23.12 -4.17 -11.16
N VAL A 63 22.23 -4.73 -12.00
CA VAL A 63 22.50 -4.95 -13.42
C VAL A 63 22.64 -3.62 -14.17
N SER A 64 21.82 -2.62 -13.83
CA SER A 64 21.92 -1.29 -14.45
C SER A 64 23.24 -0.60 -14.12
N LEU A 65 23.75 -0.77 -12.90
CA LEU A 65 25.06 -0.25 -12.47
C LEU A 65 26.22 -0.94 -13.21
N SER A 66 26.12 -2.25 -13.46
CA SER A 66 27.17 -2.98 -14.21
C SER A 66 27.15 -2.67 -15.72
N MET A 67 25.98 -2.34 -16.28
CA MET A 67 25.84 -1.86 -17.66
C MET A 67 26.11 -0.36 -17.82
N GLY A 68 26.25 0.38 -16.71
CA GLY A 68 26.42 1.84 -16.66
C GLY A 68 27.69 2.38 -17.33
N ALA A 69 28.65 1.52 -17.68
CA ALA A 69 29.82 1.90 -18.48
C ALA A 69 29.48 2.28 -19.95
N ALA A 70 28.25 2.07 -20.41
CA ALA A 70 27.88 2.25 -21.82
C ALA A 70 27.02 3.49 -22.13
N LEU A 71 26.55 4.27 -21.13
CA LEU A 71 25.58 5.35 -21.34
C LEU A 71 26.12 6.73 -20.92
N PRO A 72 26.46 7.64 -21.86
CA PRO A 72 27.03 8.96 -21.57
C PRO A 72 25.95 9.99 -21.17
N ILE A 73 25.08 9.64 -20.22
CA ILE A 73 24.00 10.52 -19.74
C ILE A 73 24.39 11.05 -18.36
N LYS A 74 24.82 12.32 -18.30
CA LYS A 74 25.15 13.01 -17.03
C LYS A 74 23.92 13.01 -16.11
N GLY A 75 24.02 12.33 -14.97
CA GLY A 75 22.96 12.27 -13.93
C GLY A 75 22.25 10.92 -13.76
N PHE A 76 22.49 9.96 -14.66
CA PHE A 76 21.88 8.62 -14.55
C PHE A 76 22.41 7.83 -13.33
N GLU A 77 23.69 8.00 -13.00
CA GLU A 77 24.31 7.38 -11.81
C GLU A 77 23.64 7.85 -10.51
N SER A 78 23.44 9.18 -10.36
CA SER A 78 22.77 9.73 -9.18
C SER A 78 21.33 9.23 -9.03
N LEU A 79 20.58 9.06 -10.13
CA LEU A 79 19.23 8.51 -10.10
C LEU A 79 19.23 7.03 -9.68
N THR A 80 20.25 6.27 -10.08
CA THR A 80 20.37 4.87 -9.74
C THR A 80 20.67 4.68 -8.24
N TYR A 81 21.54 5.52 -7.66
CA TYR A 81 21.76 5.56 -6.21
C TYR A 81 20.50 5.95 -5.43
N VAL A 82 19.75 6.94 -5.90
CA VAL A 82 18.48 7.33 -5.26
C VAL A 82 17.46 6.18 -5.30
N ASN A 83 17.32 5.48 -6.43
CA ASN A 83 16.44 4.30 -6.53
C ASN A 83 16.83 3.19 -5.54
N PHE A 84 18.13 2.95 -5.37
CA PHE A 84 18.62 2.00 -4.38
C PHE A 84 18.27 2.42 -2.95
N GLY A 85 18.45 3.70 -2.61
CA GLY A 85 18.06 4.26 -1.32
C GLY A 85 16.55 4.21 -1.05
N VAL A 86 15.72 4.42 -2.08
CA VAL A 86 14.26 4.29 -1.96
C VAL A 86 13.85 2.82 -1.78
N ALA A 87 14.53 1.89 -2.45
CA ALA A 87 14.29 0.46 -2.30
C ALA A 87 14.61 -0.04 -0.88
N THR A 88 15.73 0.39 -0.29
CA THR A 88 16.07 0.05 1.11
C THR A 88 15.05 0.63 2.09
N CYS A 89 14.60 1.88 1.90
CA CYS A 89 13.54 2.47 2.71
C CYS A 89 12.24 1.66 2.66
N LYS A 90 11.82 1.17 1.48
CA LYS A 90 10.65 0.29 1.34
C LYS A 90 10.82 -1.03 2.08
N LEU A 91 12.02 -1.61 2.06
CA LEU A 91 12.34 -2.84 2.78
C LEU A 91 12.26 -2.63 4.30
N ILE A 92 12.87 -1.56 4.81
CA ILE A 92 12.81 -1.18 6.24
C ILE A 92 11.34 -0.95 6.66
N ALA A 93 10.57 -0.26 5.82
CA ALA A 93 9.15 -0.03 6.05
C ALA A 93 8.34 -1.34 6.12
N ALA A 94 8.60 -2.30 5.22
CA ALA A 94 7.98 -3.61 5.25
C ALA A 94 8.29 -4.38 6.55
N ILE A 95 9.55 -4.35 7.01
CA ILE A 95 9.95 -4.95 8.29
C ILE A 95 9.20 -4.28 9.47
N LEU A 96 9.11 -2.95 9.48
CA LEU A 96 8.38 -2.22 10.52
C LEU A 96 6.88 -2.54 10.52
N MET A 97 6.26 -2.72 9.36
CA MET A 97 4.87 -3.14 9.23
C MET A 97 4.66 -4.58 9.73
N LEU A 98 5.61 -5.50 9.50
CA LEU A 98 5.59 -6.84 10.09
C LEU A 98 5.69 -6.81 11.63
N ARG A 99 6.35 -5.78 12.19
CA ARG A 99 6.40 -5.53 13.65
C ARG A 99 5.16 -4.79 14.18
N LYS A 100 4.10 -4.67 13.39
CA LYS A 100 2.85 -3.98 13.71
C LYS A 100 3.01 -2.51 14.12
N LYS A 101 3.99 -1.79 13.56
CA LYS A 101 4.17 -0.35 13.81
C LYS A 101 3.57 0.49 12.69
N LEU A 102 2.66 1.41 13.03
CA LEU A 102 2.11 2.43 12.14
C LEU A 102 3.18 3.29 11.46
N SER A 103 4.34 3.49 12.08
CA SER A 103 5.46 4.23 11.49
C SER A 103 5.99 3.58 10.21
N GLY A 104 5.87 2.26 10.06
CA GLY A 104 6.24 1.55 8.84
C GLY A 104 5.36 1.93 7.66
N LEU A 105 4.06 2.16 7.89
CA LEU A 105 3.12 2.59 6.84
C LEU A 105 3.47 3.98 6.31
N TYR A 106 3.75 4.93 7.20
CA TYR A 106 4.17 6.28 6.80
C TYR A 106 5.50 6.26 6.03
N LEU A 107 6.50 5.52 6.51
CA LEU A 107 7.78 5.38 5.82
C LEU A 107 7.61 4.76 4.42
N TYR A 108 6.76 3.73 4.30
CA TYR A 108 6.45 3.12 3.00
C TYR A 108 5.82 4.13 2.05
N THR A 109 4.84 4.91 2.52
CA THR A 109 4.16 5.89 1.67
C THR A 109 5.10 6.98 1.18
N ALA A 110 5.97 7.51 2.05
CA ALA A 110 6.98 8.48 1.67
C ALA A 110 7.95 7.91 0.61
N ALA A 111 8.43 6.67 0.82
CA ALA A 111 9.30 5.99 -0.12
C ALA A 111 8.58 5.64 -1.45
N ALA A 112 7.30 5.28 -1.41
CA ALA A 112 6.50 4.99 -2.60
C ALA A 112 6.29 6.24 -3.46
N VAL A 113 5.94 7.38 -2.83
CA VAL A 113 5.80 8.66 -3.52
C VAL A 113 7.14 9.11 -4.11
N GLY A 114 8.23 9.02 -3.33
CA GLY A 114 9.58 9.33 -3.82
C GLY A 114 9.97 8.46 -5.02
N ASN A 115 9.68 7.16 -4.98
CA ASN A 115 9.92 6.26 -6.10
C ASN A 115 9.16 6.68 -7.37
N ILE A 116 7.89 7.07 -7.23
CA ILE A 116 7.07 7.51 -8.37
C ILE A 116 7.69 8.76 -9.00
N ALA A 117 8.07 9.75 -8.19
CA ALA A 117 8.71 10.98 -8.68
C ALA A 117 10.02 10.69 -9.43
N VAL A 118 10.88 9.82 -8.87
CA VAL A 118 12.14 9.42 -9.49
C VAL A 118 11.90 8.65 -10.79
N GLN A 119 10.90 7.77 -10.85
CA GLN A 119 10.57 7.03 -12.07
C GLN A 119 10.08 7.94 -13.20
N ILE A 120 9.22 8.92 -12.89
CA ILE A 120 8.74 9.90 -13.86
C ILE A 120 9.92 10.72 -14.41
N TYR A 121 10.79 11.22 -13.53
CA TYR A 121 11.96 11.98 -13.94
C TYR A 121 12.92 11.14 -14.78
N SER A 122 13.19 9.89 -14.35
CA SER A 122 14.00 8.95 -15.12
C SER A 122 13.42 8.68 -16.51
N ALA A 123 12.10 8.53 -16.63
CA ALA A 123 11.41 8.34 -17.91
C ALA A 123 11.63 9.52 -18.86
N THR A 124 11.51 10.75 -18.36
CA THR A 124 11.74 11.96 -19.20
C THR A 124 13.17 12.03 -19.71
N LEU A 125 14.14 11.67 -18.88
CA LEU A 125 15.56 11.77 -19.20
C LEU A 125 16.03 10.63 -20.14
N THR A 126 15.36 9.48 -20.09
CA THR A 126 15.63 8.32 -20.95
C THR A 126 14.78 8.29 -22.23
N ALA A 127 13.72 9.11 -22.34
CA ALA A 127 12.84 9.11 -23.50
C ALA A 127 13.59 9.49 -24.79
N ASP A 128 14.41 10.55 -24.74
CA ASP A 128 15.20 11.00 -25.89
C ASP A 128 16.27 9.96 -26.27
N TYR A 129 16.90 9.35 -25.26
CA TYR A 129 17.89 8.32 -25.46
C TYR A 129 17.30 7.03 -26.07
N MET A 130 16.16 6.56 -25.56
CA MET A 130 15.47 5.39 -26.10
C MET A 130 14.98 5.63 -27.52
N ASN A 131 14.55 6.86 -27.86
CA ASN A 131 14.16 7.21 -29.22
C ASN A 131 15.35 7.14 -30.20
N SER A 132 16.56 7.50 -29.74
CA SER A 132 17.78 7.37 -30.54
C SER A 132 18.24 5.93 -30.78
N ILE A 133 17.91 4.99 -29.88
CA ILE A 133 18.27 3.57 -30.01
C ILE A 133 17.20 2.74 -30.71
N LEU A 134 15.93 2.94 -30.35
CA LEU A 134 14.80 2.10 -30.79
C LEU A 134 13.99 2.75 -31.94
N GLY A 135 14.44 3.90 -32.44
CA GLY A 135 13.70 4.71 -33.40
C GLY A 135 12.45 5.36 -32.78
N GLY A 136 11.56 5.88 -33.64
CA GLY A 136 10.40 6.72 -33.28
C GLY A 136 9.46 6.20 -32.18
N ASN A 137 9.52 4.90 -31.85
CA ASN A 137 8.70 4.27 -30.82
C ASN A 137 9.39 4.10 -29.46
N GLY A 138 10.68 4.44 -29.34
CA GLY A 138 11.46 4.24 -28.12
C GLY A 138 10.94 5.06 -26.93
N SER A 139 10.51 6.30 -27.17
CA SER A 139 9.90 7.16 -26.14
C SER A 139 8.56 6.59 -25.65
N THR A 140 7.74 6.07 -26.56
CA THR A 140 6.45 5.44 -26.23
C THR A 140 6.63 4.23 -25.34
N ILE A 141 7.66 3.40 -25.58
CA ILE A 141 7.95 2.21 -24.77
C ILE A 141 8.40 2.62 -23.36
N ALA A 142 9.28 3.63 -23.25
CA ALA A 142 9.75 4.14 -21.96
C ALA A 142 8.59 4.69 -21.09
N ILE A 143 7.72 5.48 -21.71
CA ILE A 143 6.57 6.09 -21.05
C ILE A 143 5.53 5.04 -20.68
N ALA A 144 5.25 4.08 -21.56
CA ALA A 144 4.32 2.97 -21.26
C ALA A 144 4.82 2.10 -20.10
N GLY A 145 6.11 1.76 -20.08
CA GLY A 145 6.72 0.99 -18.99
C GLY A 145 6.60 1.69 -17.64
N THR A 146 6.88 3.00 -17.61
CA THR A 146 6.76 3.80 -16.37
C THR A 146 5.31 4.00 -15.93
N ALA A 147 4.36 4.13 -16.86
CA ALA A 147 2.94 4.20 -16.51
C ALA A 147 2.48 2.93 -15.77
N VAL A 148 2.88 1.74 -16.26
CA VAL A 148 2.54 0.46 -15.63
C VAL A 148 3.10 0.37 -14.20
N THR A 149 4.38 0.71 -14.01
CA THR A 149 5.00 0.65 -12.68
C THR A 149 4.40 1.63 -11.69
N VAL A 150 4.02 2.83 -12.15
CA VAL A 150 3.32 3.83 -11.33
C VAL A 150 1.93 3.34 -10.93
N VAL A 151 1.15 2.76 -11.85
CA VAL A 151 -0.18 2.21 -11.53
C VAL A 151 -0.06 1.10 -10.47
N ILE A 152 0.91 0.20 -10.61
CA ILE A 152 1.16 -0.84 -9.62
C ILE A 152 1.54 -0.22 -8.27
N ALA A 153 2.43 0.78 -8.25
CA ALA A 153 2.83 1.45 -7.02
C ALA A 153 1.64 2.13 -6.31
N LEU A 154 0.74 2.78 -7.07
CA LEU A 154 -0.48 3.39 -6.53
C LEU A 154 -1.45 2.34 -5.99
N ALA A 155 -1.64 1.22 -6.69
CA ALA A 155 -2.49 0.14 -6.22
C ALA A 155 -2.01 -0.40 -4.86
N PHE A 156 -0.70 -0.63 -4.71
CA PHE A 156 -0.13 -1.04 -3.42
C PHE A 156 -0.33 0.02 -2.33
N LEU A 157 -0.16 1.31 -2.66
CA LEU A 157 -0.36 2.41 -1.72
C LEU A 157 -1.80 2.46 -1.20
N ILE A 158 -2.78 2.31 -2.09
CA ILE A 158 -4.21 2.24 -1.75
C ILE A 158 -4.50 1.02 -0.87
N LEU A 159 -4.01 -0.16 -1.26
CA LEU A 159 -4.21 -1.39 -0.50
C LEU A 159 -3.63 -1.31 0.91
N TYR A 160 -2.46 -0.69 1.07
CA TYR A 160 -1.84 -0.47 2.37
C TYR A 160 -2.64 0.48 3.27
N TRP A 161 -3.33 1.47 2.69
CA TRP A 161 -4.17 2.43 3.41
C TRP A 161 -5.58 1.94 3.72
N LEU A 162 -5.95 0.74 3.31
CA LEU A 162 -7.25 0.16 3.66
C LEU A 162 -7.47 0.17 5.18
N PRO A 163 -8.68 0.48 5.66
CA PRO A 163 -8.97 0.60 7.09
C PRO A 163 -8.68 -0.70 7.86
N VAL A 164 -8.77 -1.85 7.19
CA VAL A 164 -8.39 -3.16 7.74
C VAL A 164 -6.91 -3.22 8.13
N ASN A 165 -6.02 -2.72 7.27
CA ASN A 165 -4.57 -2.68 7.53
C ASN A 165 -4.22 -1.62 8.57
N ARG A 166 -4.89 -0.46 8.53
CA ARG A 166 -4.65 0.62 9.48
C ARG A 166 -4.99 0.20 10.92
N LYS A 167 -6.10 -0.52 11.13
CA LYS A 167 -6.49 -1.06 12.45
C LYS A 167 -5.53 -2.13 12.99
N LEU A 168 -4.81 -2.83 12.11
CA LEU A 168 -3.83 -3.86 12.46
C LEU A 168 -2.47 -3.29 12.90
N LEU A 169 -2.19 -2.04 12.55
CA LEU A 169 -0.92 -1.34 12.76
C LEU A 169 -1.01 -0.25 13.85
N SER A 170 -2.21 0.01 14.38
CA SER A 170 -2.49 1.00 15.44
C SER A 170 -2.23 0.48 16.84
#